data_AF-A0A848D9H6-F1
#
_entry.id   AF-A0A848D9H6-F1
#
_cell.length_a   1.000
_cell.length_b   1.000
_cell.length_c   1.000
_cell.angle_alpha   90.00
_cell.angle_beta   90.00
_cell.angle_gamma   90.00
#
_symmetry.space_group_name_H-M   'P 1'
#
loop_
_entity.id
_entity.type
_entity.pdbx_description
1 polymer ?
#
loop_
_entity_poly.entity_id
_entity_poly.type
_entity_poly.pdbx_seq_one_letter_code
_entity_poly.pdbx_strand_id
1 'polypeptide(L)' 'MDKSEIGSATAKGGFANERVVCEKFNNWKKDKEAQIWLKIVGYNMEKIDSVNAIHIPTRIKKLHNFVVQK' A
#
# COMPACT_ATOMS: atom_id res chain seq x y z
N MET A 1 29.34 12.21 4.41
CA MET A 1 28.12 11.39 4.34
C MET A 1 28.50 10.09 3.68
N ASP A 2 28.39 8.98 4.39
CA ASP A 2 28.86 7.68 3.92
C ASP A 2 27.92 7.10 2.84
N LYS A 3 28.46 6.36 1.87
CA LYS A 3 27.65 5.77 0.77
C LYS A 3 26.58 4.80 1.31
N SER A 4 26.85 4.16 2.44
CA SER A 4 25.91 3.26 3.12
C SER A 4 24.74 4.02 3.74
N GLU A 5 24.98 5.22 4.28
CA GLU A 5 23.93 6.09 4.82
C GLU A 5 23.01 6.60 3.72
N ILE A 6 23.58 7.00 2.57
CA ILE A 6 22.82 7.45 1.40
C ILE A 6 21.95 6.30 0.87
N GLY A 7 22.52 5.10 0.70
CA GLY A 7 21.76 3.92 0.27
C GLY A 7 20.62 3.56 1.22
N SER A 8 20.87 3.63 2.54
CA SER A 8 19.86 3.40 3.58
C SER A 8 18.74 4.44 3.55
N ALA A 9 19.07 5.72 3.39
CA ALA A 9 18.09 6.80 3.28
C ALA A 9 17.24 6.69 2.01
N THR A 10 17.85 6.37 0.86
CA THR A 10 17.14 6.15 -0.40
C THR A 10 16.19 4.95 -0.31
N ALA A 11 16.64 3.82 0.25
CA ALA A 11 15.79 2.65 0.45
C ALA A 11 14.61 2.96 1.38
N LYS A 12 14.87 3.58 2.55
CA LYS A 12 13.81 4.01 3.49
C LYS A 12 12.83 5.00 2.86
N GLY A 13 13.31 5.91 2.02
CA GLY A 13 12.46 6.84 1.26
C GLY A 13 11.53 6.13 0.28
N GLY A 14 12.03 5.10 -0.41
CA GLY A 14 11.21 4.22 -1.26
C GLY A 14 10.09 3.53 -0.48
N PHE A 15 10.40 2.91 0.66
CA PHE A 15 9.41 2.25 1.53
C PHE A 15 8.40 3.23 2.16
N ALA A 16 8.84 4.45 2.52
CA ALA A 16 7.94 5.49 3.00
C ALA A 16 6.90 5.86 1.93
N ASN A 17 7.28 5.83 0.65
CA ASN A 17 6.38 6.09 -0.46
C ASN A 17 5.26 5.03 -0.58
N GLU A 18 5.58 3.75 -0.31
CA GLU A 18 4.58 2.67 -0.36
C GLU A 18 3.50 2.81 0.71
N ARG A 19 3.88 3.26 1.92
CA ARG A 19 2.93 3.55 2.99
C ARG A 19 1.99 4.70 2.60
N VAL A 20 2.53 5.78 2.05
CA VAL A 20 1.74 6.93 1.59
C VAL A 20 0.76 6.51 0.49
N VAL A 21 1.21 5.66 -0.44
CA VAL A 21 0.33 5.10 -1.49
C VAL A 21 -0.80 4.26 -0.86
N CYS A 22 -0.52 3.43 0.15
CA CYS A 22 -1.56 2.68 0.85
C CYS A 22 -2.58 3.61 1.54
N GLU A 23 -2.11 4.68 2.19
CA GLU A 23 -2.98 5.68 2.84
C GLU A 23 -3.87 6.40 1.82
N LYS A 24 -3.32 6.75 0.64
CA LYS A 24 -4.09 7.33 -0.47
C LYS A 24 -5.20 6.39 -0.95
N PHE A 25 -4.88 5.11 -1.17
CA PHE A 25 -5.88 4.12 -1.59
C PHE A 25 -6.94 3.86 -0.51
N ASN A 26 -6.57 3.81 0.76
CA ASN A 26 -7.54 3.70 1.86
C ASN A 26 -8.45 4.93 1.95
N ASN A 27 -7.96 6.10 1.54
CA ASN A 27 -8.72 7.35 1.49
C ASN A 27 -9.22 7.70 0.08
N TRP A 28 -9.35 6.73 -0.83
CA TRP A 28 -9.66 6.94 -2.25
C TRP A 28 -10.94 7.77 -2.50
N LYS A 29 -11.91 7.75 -1.57
CA LYS A 29 -13.12 8.58 -1.67
C LYS A 29 -12.82 10.09 -1.66
N LYS A 30 -11.73 10.51 -1.01
CA LYS A 30 -11.30 11.91 -0.88
C LYS A 30 -10.01 12.22 -1.64
N ASP A 31 -9.18 11.21 -1.92
CA ASP A 31 -7.90 11.37 -2.60
C ASP A 31 -8.03 11.25 -4.12
N LYS A 32 -7.87 12.36 -4.84
CA LYS A 32 -8.03 12.43 -6.30
C LYS A 32 -7.02 11.58 -7.08
N GLU A 33 -5.79 11.43 -6.56
CA GLU A 33 -4.77 10.61 -7.23
C GLU A 33 -5.15 9.13 -7.19
N ALA A 34 -5.62 8.65 -6.04
CA ALA A 34 -6.11 7.29 -5.90
C ALA A 34 -7.30 7.01 -6.85
N GLN A 35 -8.22 7.95 -7.04
CA GLN A 35 -9.33 7.81 -7.99
C GLN A 35 -8.85 7.71 -9.45
N ILE A 36 -7.85 8.53 -9.80
CA ILE A 36 -7.23 8.49 -11.13
C ILE A 36 -6.58 7.12 -11.34
N TRP A 37 -5.82 6.61 -10.38
CA TRP A 37 -5.21 5.29 -10.47
C TRP A 37 -6.24 4.17 -10.62
N LEU A 38 -7.30 4.17 -9.81
CA LEU A 38 -8.40 3.19 -9.92
C LEU A 38 -9.03 3.22 -11.32
N LYS A 39 -9.23 4.41 -11.90
CA LYS A 39 -9.77 4.58 -13.25
C LYS A 39 -8.81 4.10 -14.33
N ILE A 40 -7.51 4.37 -14.21
CA ILE A 40 -6.46 3.90 -15.14
C ILE A 40 -6.40 2.37 -15.15
N VAL A 41 -6.56 1.74 -13.98
CA VAL A 41 -6.61 0.27 -13.84
C VAL A 41 -7.94 -0.30 -14.35
N GLY A 42 -8.92 0.54 -14.68
CA GLY A 42 -10.19 0.14 -15.30
C GLY A 42 -11.33 -0.13 -14.30
N TYR A 43 -11.19 0.27 -13.04
CA TYR A 43 -12.29 0.19 -12.08
C TYR A 43 -13.30 1.31 -12.29
N ASN A 44 -14.59 0.96 -12.22
CA ASN A 44 -15.66 1.94 -12.15
C ASN A 44 -15.89 2.33 -10.68
N MET A 45 -15.61 3.59 -10.37
CA MET A 45 -15.78 4.22 -9.05
C MET A 45 -17.16 4.02 -8.42
N GLU A 46 -18.22 3.93 -9.23
CA GLU A 46 -19.59 3.74 -8.74
C GLU A 46 -19.87 2.29 -8.30
N LYS A 47 -19.06 1.34 -8.75
CA LYS A 47 -19.19 -0.09 -8.41
C LYS A 47 -18.27 -0.51 -7.26
N ILE A 48 -17.39 0.36 -6.80
CA ILE A 48 -16.46 0.07 -5.72
C ILE A 48 -17.19 0.27 -4.38
N ASP A 49 -17.43 -0.83 -3.69
CA ASP A 49 -18.02 -0.82 -2.34
C ASP A 49 -16.99 -0.34 -1.30
N SER A 50 -15.80 -0.93 -1.32
CA SER A 50 -14.68 -0.60 -0.42
C SER A 50 -13.33 -0.85 -1.08
N VAL A 51 -12.31 -0.12 -0.60
CA VAL A 51 -10.90 -0.32 -0.98
C VAL A 51 -10.11 -0.44 0.32
N ASN A 52 -9.30 -1.49 0.41
CA ASN A 52 -8.39 -1.71 1.53
C ASN A 52 -7.00 -2.02 0.99
N ALA A 53 -6.08 -1.07 1.15
CA ALA A 53 -4.68 -1.20 0.80
C ALA A 53 -3.87 -1.58 2.06
N ILE A 54 -3.19 -2.72 1.97
CA ILE A 54 -2.28 -3.22 3.01
C ILE A 54 -0.83 -3.08 2.54
N HIS A 55 0.00 -2.52 3.40
CA HIS A 55 1.44 -2.46 3.15
C HIS A 55 2.05 -3.84 3.40
N ILE A 56 2.66 -4.45 2.37
CA ILE A 56 3.31 -5.74 2.49
C ILE A 56 4.72 -5.53 3.04
N PRO A 57 5.04 -6.01 4.26
CA PRO A 57 6.38 -5.88 4.79
C PRO A 57 7.35 -6.75 4.00
N THR A 58 8.57 -6.24 3.80
CA THR A 58 9.67 -6.96 3.11
C THR A 58 9.97 -8.34 3.72
N ARG A 59 9.63 -8.54 5.00
CA ARG A 59 9.70 -9.83 5.67
C ARG A 59 8.31 -10.31 6.09
N ILE A 60 7.76 -11.23 5.30
CA ILE A 60 6.51 -11.92 5.63
C ILE A 60 6.81 -12.90 6.76
N LYS A 61 6.36 -12.60 8.00
CA LYS A 61 6.28 -13.63 9.03
C LYS A 61 5.13 -14.55 8.64
N LYS A 62 5.40 -15.85 8.50
CA LYS A 62 4.39 -16.88 8.26
C LYS A 62 3.30 -16.73 9.33
N LEU A 63 2.13 -16.24 8.93
CA LEU A 63 0.98 -16.19 9.82
C LEU A 63 0.51 -17.65 9.97
N HIS A 64 0.80 -18.27 11.12
CA HIS A 64 0.20 -19.56 11.45
C HIS A 64 -1.30 -19.31 11.63
N ASN A 65 -2.05 -19.44 10.55
CA ASN A 65 -3.51 -19.44 10.59
C ASN A 65 -3.94 -20.67 11.39
N PHE A 66 -4.39 -20.44 12.64
CA PHE A 66 -5.26 -21.39 13.32
C PHE A 66 -6.60 -21.37 12.57
N VAL A 67 -6.82 -22.40 11.75
CA VAL A 67 -8.17 -22.77 11.31
C VAL A 67 -8.88 -23.32 12.54
N VAL A 68 -9.78 -22.53 13.13
CA VAL A 68 -10.82 -23.10 13.99
C VAL A 68 -11.76 -23.84 13.04
N GLN A 69 -11.64 -25.17 13.04
CA GLN A 69 -12.62 -26.03 12.38
C GLN A 69 -13.97 -25.85 13.08
N LYS A 70 -15.02 -25.89 12.25
CA LYS A 70 -16.43 -25.74 12.62
C LYS A 70 -16.86 -26.60 13.79
#